data_AF-A0A7U9PW82-F1
#
_entry.id   AF-A0A7U9PW82-F1
#
_cell.length_a   1.000
_cell.length_b   1.000
_cell.length_c   1.000
_cell.angle_alpha   90.00
_cell.angle_beta   90.00
_cell.angle_gamma   90.00
#
_symmetry.space_group_name_H-M   'P 1'
#
loop_
_entity.id
_entity.type
_entity.pdbx_description
1 polymer ?
#
loop_
_entity_poly.entity_id
_entity_poly.type
_entity_poly.pdbx_seq_one_letter_code
_entity_poly.pdbx_strand_id
1 'polypeptide(L)' 'MRENPTDRCEACEVCELLTLLEATGRESRDRSTEVDARVRYRRHMREAHRREVPLPL' A
#
# COMPACT_ATOMS: atom_id res chain seq x y z
N MET A 1 25.38 -18.58 5.68
CA MET A 1 24.41 -17.74 4.96
C MET A 1 23.77 -16.83 6.00
N ARG A 2 23.98 -15.50 5.91
CA ARG A 2 23.37 -14.54 6.84
C ARG A 2 22.00 -14.21 6.28
N GLU A 3 20.96 -14.84 6.82
CA GLU A 3 19.58 -14.42 6.57
C GLU A 3 19.45 -12.97 7.03
N ASN A 4 19.19 -12.08 6.08
CA ASN A 4 18.98 -10.67 6.34
C ASN A 4 17.59 -10.57 7.02
N PRO A 5 17.48 -10.13 8.28
CA PRO A 5 16.20 -10.15 9.02
C PRO A 5 15.15 -9.17 8.45
N THR A 6 15.48 -8.48 7.36
CA THR A 6 14.59 -7.58 6.61
C THR A 6 13.87 -8.27 5.45
N ASP A 7 14.25 -9.51 5.11
CA ASP A 7 13.76 -10.25 3.93
C ASP A 7 12.48 -11.08 4.19
N ARG A 8 11.97 -11.07 5.42
CA ARG A 8 10.75 -11.79 5.83
C ARG A 8 9.64 -10.87 6.32
N CYS A 9 9.52 -9.67 5.77
CA CYS A 9 8.18 -9.10 5.65
C CYS A 9 7.58 -9.77 4.42
N GLU A 10 7.08 -11.01 4.59
CA GLU A 10 6.13 -11.61 3.64
C GLU A 10 5.14 -10.51 3.27
N ALA A 11 4.93 -10.33 1.96
CA ALA A 11 4.25 -9.17 1.41
C ALA A 11 2.97 -8.89 2.21
N CYS A 12 2.88 -7.69 2.78
CA CYS A 12 1.75 -7.38 3.65
C CYS A 12 0.47 -7.47 2.82
N GLU A 13 -0.38 -8.45 3.11
CA GLU A 13 -1.62 -8.72 2.35
C GLU A 13 -2.50 -7.47 2.25
N VAL A 14 -2.50 -6.62 3.28
CA VAL A 14 -3.22 -5.35 3.28
C VAL A 14 -2.60 -4.34 2.31
N CYS A 15 -1.27 -4.27 2.22
CA CYS A 15 -0.59 -3.45 1.23
C CYS A 15 -0.91 -3.91 -0.20
N GLU A 16 -0.89 -5.23 -0.45
CA GLU A 16 -1.23 -5.81 -1.74
C GLU A 16 -2.68 -5.53 -2.13
N LEU A 17 -3.62 -5.78 -1.21
CA LEU A 17 -5.03 -5.52 -1.42
C LEU A 17 -5.30 -4.05 -1.76
N LEU A 18 -4.70 -3.12 -1.01
CA LEU A 18 -4.91 -1.69 -1.24
C LEU A 18 -4.28 -1.24 -2.57
N THR A 19 -3.15 -1.81 -2.96
CA THR A 19 -2.53 -1.55 -4.28
C THR A 19 -3.41 -2.07 -5.41
N LEU A 20 -4.01 -3.26 -5.26
CA LEU A 20 -4.93 -3.84 -6.22
C LEU A 20 -6.23 -3.02 -6.34
N LEU A 21 -6.76 -2.53 -5.22
CA LEU A 21 -7.93 -1.64 -5.22
C LEU A 21 -7.62 -0.31 -5.91
N GLU A 22 -6.44 0.27 -5.68
CA GLU A 22 -6.01 1.48 -6.39
C GLU A 22 -5.95 1.23 -7.91
N ALA A 23 -5.33 0.12 -8.34
CA ALA A 23 -5.24 -0.26 -9.74
C ALA A 23 -6.63 -0.46 -10.36
N THR A 24 -7.52 -1.16 -9.66
CA THR A 24 -8.91 -1.39 -10.08
C THR A 24 -9.68 -0.07 -10.23
N GLY A 25 -9.52 0.86 -9.27
CA GLY A 25 -10.10 2.20 -9.34
C GLY A 25 -9.59 2.98 -10.54
N ARG A 26 -8.28 2.93 -10.82
CA ARG A 26 -7.66 3.56 -11.98
C ARG A 26 -8.19 2.98 -13.31
N GLU A 27 -8.25 1.66 -13.43
CA GLU A 27 -8.70 0.97 -14.64
C GLU A 27 -10.17 1.24 -14.95
N SER A 28 -11.03 1.23 -13.91
CA SER A 28 -12.45 1.55 -14.03
C SER A 28 -12.75 3.05 -14.13
N ARG A 29 -11.72 3.92 -14.01
CA ARG A 29 -11.86 5.38 -13.87
C ARG A 29 -12.71 5.81 -12.68
N ASP A 30 -12.84 4.96 -11.67
CA ASP A 30 -13.44 5.29 -10.39
C ASP A 30 -12.43 6.02 -9.50
N ARG A 31 -12.43 7.36 -9.62
CA ARG A 31 -11.55 8.22 -8.82
C ARG A 31 -11.82 8.14 -7.32
N SER A 32 -13.03 7.75 -6.91
CA SER A 32 -13.35 7.60 -5.49
C SER A 32 -12.60 6.41 -4.90
N THR A 33 -12.72 5.26 -5.56
CA THR A 33 -12.02 4.03 -5.16
C THR A 33 -10.50 4.18 -5.24
N GLU A 34 -9.97 4.80 -6.30
CA GLU A 34 -8.53 5.05 -6.44
C GLU A 34 -7.97 5.86 -5.27
N VAL A 35 -8.62 6.98 -4.92
CA VAL A 35 -8.14 7.88 -3.86
C VAL A 35 -8.32 7.25 -2.48
N ASP A 36 -9.45 6.60 -2.20
CA ASP A 36 -9.69 5.91 -0.92
C ASP A 36 -8.66 4.81 -0.67
N ALA A 37 -8.37 3.98 -1.68
CA ALA A 37 -7.31 2.97 -1.60
C ALA A 37 -5.94 3.58 -1.27
N ARG A 38 -5.58 4.69 -1.95
CA ARG A 38 -4.30 5.38 -1.73
C ARG A 38 -4.20 6.01 -0.33
N VAL A 39 -5.28 6.61 0.18
CA VAL A 39 -5.33 7.16 1.55
C VAL A 39 -5.18 6.05 2.59
N ARG A 40 -5.93 4.95 2.43
CA ARG A 40 -5.85 3.78 3.32
C ARG A 40 -4.45 3.17 3.30
N TYR A 41 -3.82 3.07 2.13
CA TYR A 41 -2.46 2.56 2.00
C TYR A 41 -1.46 3.38 2.81
N ARG A 42 -1.49 4.72 2.67
CA ARG A 42 -0.60 5.59 3.46
C ARG A 42 -0.84 5.49 4.96
N ARG A 43 -2.10 5.38 5.37
CA ARG A 43 -2.45 5.19 6.77
C ARG A 43 -1.89 3.88 7.30
N HIS A 44 -2.10 2.78 6.57
CA HIS A 44 -1.61 1.46 6.93
C HIS A 44 -0.08 1.42 7.02
N MET A 45 0.63 2.03 6.06
CA MET A 45 2.08 2.14 6.09
C MET A 45 2.60 2.86 7.34
N ARG A 46 1.89 3.90 7.80
CA ARG A 46 2.23 4.60 9.05
C ARG A 46 1.93 3.76 10.28
N GLU A 47 0.76 3.14 10.36
CA GLU A 47 0.29 2.41 11.55
C GLU A 47 0.95 1.03 11.70
N ALA A 48 1.00 0.22 10.65
CA ALA A 48 1.49 -1.16 10.67
C ALA A 48 2.99 -1.26 10.41
N HIS A 49 3.53 -0.41 9.54
CA HIS A 49 4.93 -0.49 9.11
C HIS A 49 5.81 0.64 9.69
N ARG A 50 5.24 1.62 10.40
CA ARG A 50 5.94 2.81 10.90
C ARG A 50 6.74 3.54 9.81
N ARG A 51 6.19 3.54 8.60
CA ARG A 51 6.79 4.16 7.41
C ARG A 51 5.87 5.23 6.85
N GLU A 52 6.43 6.38 6.51
CA GLU A 52 5.71 7.43 5.83
C GLU A 52 5.79 7.24 4.31
N VAL A 53 4.64 7.36 3.64
CA VAL A 53 4.55 7.33 2.17
C VAL A 53 4.24 8.75 1.68
N PRO A 54 5.10 9.36 0.85
CA PRO A 54 4.89 10.72 0.38
C PRO A 54 3.65 10.85 -0.53
N LEU A 55 3.16 12.08 -0.65
CA LEU A 55 2.17 12.44 -1.66
C LEU A 55 2.86 12.50 -3.04
N PRO A 56 2.22 12.01 -4.13
CA PRO A 56 2.71 12.27 -5.48
C PRO A 56 2.65 13.79 -5.71
N LEU A 57 3.72 14.32 -6.31
CA LEU A 57 3.83 15.72 -6.76
C LEU A 57 2.91 15.98 -7.95
#